data_AF-A0A6A4KE32-F1
#
_entry.id   AF-A0A6A4KE32-F1
#
_cell.length_a   1.000
_cell.length_b   1.000
_cell.length_c   1.000
_cell.angle_alpha   90.00
_cell.angle_beta   90.00
_cell.angle_gamma   90.00
#
_symmetry.space_group_name_H-M   'P 1'
#
loop_
_entity.id
_entity.type
_entity.pdbx_description
1 polymer ?
#
loop_
_entity_poly.entity_id
_entity_poly.type
_entity_poly.pdbx_seq_one_letter_code
_entity_poly.pdbx_strand_id
1 'polypeptide(L)'
;PLVHASSAGYLKFLSAFPILVKLVLRIWMAAATAVKMNGFACKTNFCASDFFFAGLATPQPTNNTLGSIVTLASVFQVPGLNTLGVSMNRIDFAPGGLNPPHEHPRATEILCEDIPTVLFAATPQVPDSVLSKTFQISYQEVDAIKSKIAG
;
A
#
# COMPACT_ATOMS: atom_id res chain seq x y z
N PRO A 1 -25.39 -4.24 7.24
CA PRO A 1 -25.28 -4.83 5.88
C PRO A 1 -23.80 -4.90 5.47
N LEU A 2 -23.36 -6.11 5.10
CA LEU A 2 -21.97 -6.58 4.97
C LEU A 2 -21.00 -5.66 4.20
N VAL A 3 -19.88 -5.30 4.83
CA VAL A 3 -18.63 -4.95 4.12
C VAL A 3 -17.56 -5.92 4.59
N HIS A 4 -17.62 -7.12 3.99
CA HIS A 4 -16.50 -8.04 3.89
C HIS A 4 -15.69 -7.53 2.68
N ALA A 5 -14.60 -6.78 2.92
CA ALA A 5 -13.62 -6.52 1.87
C ALA A 5 -12.75 -7.78 1.68
N SER A 6 -13.41 -8.86 1.26
CA SER A 6 -12.75 -9.98 0.59
C SER A 6 -12.18 -9.43 -0.72
N SER A 7 -11.02 -9.97 -1.11
CA SER A 7 -10.31 -10.01 -2.41
C SER A 7 -10.96 -9.49 -3.72
N ALA A 8 -12.27 -9.23 -3.77
CA ALA A 8 -13.01 -8.64 -4.88
C ALA A 8 -12.78 -7.13 -5.09
N GLY A 9 -12.38 -6.36 -4.08
CA GLY A 9 -12.19 -4.89 -4.21
C GLY A 9 -11.04 -4.51 -5.15
N TYR A 10 -9.90 -5.20 -5.01
CA TYR A 10 -8.73 -5.02 -5.87
C TYR A 10 -9.01 -5.50 -7.30
N LEU A 11 -9.77 -6.59 -7.44
CA LEU A 11 -10.16 -7.15 -8.74
C LEU A 11 -11.21 -6.28 -9.48
N LYS A 12 -12.06 -5.53 -8.77
CA LYS A 12 -13.04 -4.61 -9.38
C LYS A 12 -12.39 -3.37 -10.00
N PHE A 13 -11.39 -2.78 -9.33
CA PHE A 13 -10.64 -1.64 -9.89
C PHE A 13 -9.87 -2.03 -11.17
N LEU A 14 -9.43 -3.29 -11.20
CA LEU A 14 -8.77 -3.93 -12.32
C LEU A 14 -9.75 -4.29 -13.47
N SER A 15 -11.00 -4.66 -13.17
CA SER A 15 -12.02 -5.02 -14.18
C SER A 15 -12.61 -3.86 -14.99
N ALA A 16 -12.34 -2.60 -14.60
CA ALA A 16 -12.93 -1.41 -15.23
C ALA A 16 -12.17 -0.90 -16.47
N PHE A 17 -11.04 -1.51 -16.84
CA PHE A 17 -10.24 -1.07 -17.99
C PHE A 17 -10.00 -2.22 -18.98
N PRO A 18 -10.46 -2.13 -20.24
CA PRO A 18 -10.12 -3.12 -21.29
C PRO A 18 -8.62 -3.23 -21.59
N ILE A 19 -7.80 -2.36 -20.98
CA ILE A 19 -6.33 -2.41 -20.97
C ILE A 19 -5.82 -3.62 -20.16
N LEU A 20 -6.54 -4.09 -19.14
CA LEU A 20 -6.02 -5.08 -18.21
C LEU A 20 -5.96 -6.51 -18.77
N VAL A 21 -6.90 -6.87 -19.64
CA VAL A 21 -6.87 -8.19 -20.31
C VAL A 21 -5.68 -8.29 -21.29
N LYS A 22 -5.24 -7.16 -21.86
CA LYS A 22 -3.98 -7.07 -22.64
C LYS A 22 -2.73 -7.00 -21.76
N LEU A 23 -2.84 -6.58 -20.51
CA LEU A 23 -1.72 -6.49 -19.57
C LEU A 23 -1.23 -7.88 -19.14
N VAL A 24 -2.15 -8.82 -18.85
CA VAL A 24 -1.81 -10.19 -18.40
C VAL A 24 -0.93 -10.96 -19.40
N LEU A 25 -1.04 -10.66 -20.71
CA LEU A 25 -0.21 -11.27 -21.75
C LEU A 25 1.21 -10.68 -21.86
N ARG A 26 1.55 -9.63 -21.12
CA ARG A 26 2.84 -8.92 -21.19
C ARG A 26 3.55 -8.76 -19.84
N ILE A 27 3.19 -9.55 -18.82
CA ILE A 27 3.83 -9.44 -17.51
C ILE A 27 5.00 -10.40 -17.38
N TRP A 28 6.16 -9.86 -17.02
CA TRP A 28 7.43 -10.58 -16.91
C TRP A 28 7.88 -10.59 -15.44
N MET A 29 7.70 -11.69 -14.71
CA MET A 29 7.98 -11.77 -13.27
C MET A 29 9.47 -11.93 -12.96
N ALA A 30 10.00 -11.31 -11.91
CA ALA A 30 11.39 -11.53 -11.52
C ALA A 30 11.66 -12.99 -11.08
N ALA A 31 12.78 -13.54 -11.52
CA ALA A 31 13.34 -14.82 -11.11
C ALA A 31 14.73 -14.62 -10.49
N ALA A 32 15.01 -15.37 -9.42
CA ALA A 32 16.34 -15.44 -8.84
C ALA A 32 17.24 -16.33 -9.72
N THR A 33 18.17 -15.72 -10.46
CA THR A 33 19.13 -16.44 -11.31
C THR A 33 20.53 -15.85 -11.17
N ALA A 34 21.56 -16.63 -11.50
CA ALA A 34 22.94 -16.15 -11.52
C ALA A 34 23.28 -15.26 -12.74
N VAL A 35 22.34 -15.08 -13.68
CA VAL A 35 22.54 -14.27 -14.88
C VAL A 35 22.34 -12.80 -14.56
N LYS A 36 23.36 -11.97 -14.82
CA LYS A 36 23.31 -10.53 -14.62
C LYS A 36 22.78 -9.84 -15.88
N MET A 37 21.71 -9.07 -15.74
CA MET A 37 21.09 -8.28 -16.80
C MET A 37 20.49 -6.99 -16.23
N ASN A 38 19.99 -6.10 -17.08
CA ASN A 38 19.22 -4.95 -16.61
C ASN A 38 17.84 -5.42 -16.14
N GLY A 39 17.52 -5.19 -14.86
CA GLY A 39 16.34 -5.77 -14.21
C GLY A 39 16.59 -7.21 -13.75
N PHE A 40 15.58 -8.07 -13.92
CA PHE A 40 15.62 -9.46 -13.47
C PHE A 40 15.23 -10.42 -14.60
N ALA A 41 15.88 -11.59 -14.61
CA ALA A 41 15.46 -12.71 -15.44
C ALA A 41 14.01 -13.06 -15.12
N CYS A 42 13.30 -13.64 -16.09
CA CYS A 42 11.87 -13.83 -15.96
C CYS A 42 11.51 -15.25 -15.51
N LYS A 43 10.56 -15.37 -14.59
CA LYS A 43 10.03 -16.68 -14.15
C LYS A 43 9.17 -17.29 -15.26
N THR A 44 9.30 -18.60 -15.47
CA THR A 44 8.56 -19.33 -16.52
C THR A 44 7.13 -19.71 -16.11
N ASN A 45 6.85 -19.81 -14.80
CA ASN A 45 5.53 -20.11 -14.25
C ASN A 45 5.18 -19.07 -13.18
N PHE A 46 4.01 -18.45 -13.27
CA PHE A 46 3.60 -17.37 -12.39
C PHE A 46 2.15 -17.54 -11.91
N CYS A 47 1.84 -16.94 -10.78
CA CYS A 47 0.49 -16.94 -10.22
C CYS A 47 0.14 -15.60 -9.56
N ALA A 48 -1.12 -15.42 -9.18
CA ALA A 48 -1.60 -14.18 -8.57
C ALA A 48 -0.84 -13.77 -7.31
N SER A 49 -0.31 -14.73 -6.54
CA SER A 49 0.47 -14.42 -5.33
C SER A 49 1.83 -13.80 -5.63
N ASP A 50 2.37 -13.93 -6.85
CA ASP A 50 3.61 -13.25 -7.25
C ASP A 50 3.42 -11.70 -7.33
N PHE A 51 2.16 -11.21 -7.36
CA PHE A 51 1.81 -9.78 -7.29
C PHE A 51 1.37 -9.31 -5.91
N PHE A 52 1.32 -10.21 -4.91
CA PHE A 52 0.72 -9.91 -3.62
C PHE A 52 1.79 -9.78 -2.54
N PHE A 53 1.71 -8.70 -1.76
CA PHE A 53 2.52 -8.52 -0.56
C PHE A 53 1.69 -7.84 0.52
N ALA A 54 1.46 -8.57 1.61
CA ALA A 54 0.67 -8.08 2.75
C ALA A 54 1.45 -7.13 3.68
N GLY A 55 2.78 -7.03 3.53
CA GLY A 55 3.61 -6.30 4.50
C GLY A 55 3.30 -4.79 4.59
N LEU A 56 2.69 -4.20 3.57
CA LEU A 56 2.24 -2.80 3.63
C LEU A 56 0.93 -2.60 4.40
N ALA A 57 0.17 -3.67 4.66
CA ALA A 57 -1.12 -3.56 5.33
C ALA A 57 -0.97 -3.21 6.82
N THR A 58 0.17 -3.58 7.43
CA THR A 58 0.41 -3.44 8.87
C THR A 58 1.42 -2.33 9.16
N PRO A 59 1.09 -1.36 10.04
CA PRO A 59 2.06 -0.39 10.52
C PRO A 59 3.27 -1.07 11.14
N GLN A 60 4.46 -0.49 10.96
CA GLN A 60 5.69 -0.97 11.60
C GLN A 60 6.08 -0.14 12.83
N PRO A 61 6.79 -0.73 13.81
CA PRO A 61 7.26 0.00 14.99
C PRO A 61 8.21 1.14 14.65
N THR A 62 7.91 2.32 15.17
CA THR A 62 8.68 3.56 14.96
C THR A 62 9.58 3.89 16.16
N ASN A 63 9.87 2.91 17.03
CA ASN A 63 10.74 3.05 18.22
C ASN A 63 12.24 3.04 17.86
N ASN A 64 12.63 3.91 16.95
CA ASN A 64 14.01 4.10 16.52
C ASN A 64 14.39 5.58 16.58
N THR A 65 15.68 5.89 16.41
CA THR A 65 16.23 7.26 16.54
C THR A 65 15.58 8.28 15.60
N LEU A 66 15.08 7.83 14.45
CA LEU A 66 14.45 8.70 13.46
C LEU A 66 12.94 8.84 13.70
N GLY A 67 12.34 8.01 14.55
CA GLY A 67 10.90 7.97 14.75
C GLY A 67 10.13 7.62 13.49
N SER A 68 10.76 7.00 12.48
CA SER A 68 10.13 6.63 11.23
C SER A 68 10.65 5.29 10.74
N ILE A 69 9.87 4.58 9.93
CA ILE A 69 10.31 3.33 9.33
C ILE A 69 9.68 3.16 7.95
N VAL A 70 10.48 2.68 7.00
CA VAL A 70 10.07 2.46 5.62
C VAL A 70 9.90 0.97 5.39
N THR A 71 8.68 0.57 5.03
CA THR A 71 8.38 -0.78 4.53
C THR A 71 8.38 -0.77 3.02
N LEU A 72 9.31 -1.50 2.40
CA LEU A 72 9.49 -1.52 0.96
C LEU A 72 8.63 -2.61 0.29
N ALA A 73 7.98 -2.26 -0.81
CA ALA A 73 7.31 -3.17 -1.73
C ALA A 73 7.85 -2.94 -3.16
N SER A 74 9.11 -3.31 -3.33
CA SER A 74 9.79 -3.29 -4.63
C SER A 74 9.66 -4.65 -5.32
N VAL A 75 10.28 -4.80 -6.49
CA VAL A 75 10.42 -6.10 -7.18
C VAL A 75 11.03 -7.21 -6.31
N PHE A 76 11.77 -6.87 -5.24
CA PHE A 76 12.31 -7.84 -4.29
C PHE A 76 11.24 -8.47 -3.39
N GLN A 77 10.18 -7.72 -3.02
CA GLN A 77 9.06 -8.22 -2.22
C GLN A 77 7.88 -8.64 -3.09
N VAL A 78 7.73 -8.02 -4.27
CA VAL A 78 6.66 -8.27 -5.23
C VAL A 78 7.28 -8.58 -6.60
N PRO A 79 7.68 -9.84 -6.87
CA PRO A 79 8.31 -10.24 -8.13
C PRO A 79 7.48 -9.87 -9.36
N GLY A 80 6.15 -9.77 -9.19
CA GLY A 80 5.17 -9.31 -10.15
C GLY A 80 5.41 -7.91 -10.73
N LEU A 81 6.16 -7.06 -10.03
CA LEU A 81 6.44 -5.69 -10.47
C LEU A 81 7.56 -5.58 -11.51
N ASN A 82 8.27 -6.68 -11.77
CA ASN A 82 9.33 -6.68 -12.77
C ASN A 82 8.77 -6.23 -14.13
N THR A 83 9.52 -5.36 -14.83
CA THR A 83 9.13 -4.69 -16.09
C THR A 83 7.94 -3.72 -16.05
N LEU A 84 7.20 -3.60 -14.95
CA LEU A 84 6.00 -2.73 -14.89
C LEU A 84 6.33 -1.25 -14.63
N GLY A 85 7.57 -0.94 -14.24
CA GLY A 85 8.00 0.44 -14.00
C GLY A 85 7.39 1.09 -12.76
N VAL A 86 6.86 0.30 -11.83
CA VAL A 86 6.26 0.78 -10.57
C VAL A 86 6.82 0.03 -9.37
N SER A 87 6.84 0.71 -8.22
CA SER A 87 7.15 0.17 -6.91
C SER A 87 6.37 0.96 -5.86
N MET A 88 6.22 0.40 -4.66
CA MET A 88 5.54 1.08 -3.56
C MET A 88 6.37 0.99 -2.29
N ASN A 89 6.17 1.94 -1.39
CA ASN A 89 6.62 1.86 -0.01
C ASN A 89 5.47 2.31 0.90
N ARG A 90 5.55 1.95 2.18
CA ARG A 90 4.77 2.55 3.26
C ARG A 90 5.75 3.14 4.24
N ILE A 91 5.48 4.36 4.70
CA ILE A 91 6.31 5.01 5.71
C ILE A 91 5.42 5.25 6.92
N ASP A 92 5.81 4.68 8.06
CA ASP A 92 5.15 4.93 9.34
C ASP A 92 5.98 5.92 10.15
N PHE A 93 5.30 6.87 10.80
CA PHE A 93 5.93 7.94 11.59
C PHE A 93 5.39 7.94 13.03
N ALA A 94 6.29 8.06 14.01
CA ALA A 94 5.98 8.50 15.35
C ALA A 94 5.75 10.03 15.35
N PRO A 95 5.11 10.60 16.40
CA PRO A 95 5.06 12.04 16.59
C PRO A 95 6.47 12.66 16.57
N GLY A 96 6.70 13.62 15.68
CA GLY A 96 8.02 14.24 15.47
C GLY A 96 9.03 13.39 14.71
N GLY A 97 8.64 12.22 14.20
CA GLY A 97 9.47 11.36 13.38
C GLY A 97 9.85 12.01 12.04
N LEU A 98 11.01 11.62 11.51
CA LEU A 98 11.57 12.18 10.28
C LEU A 98 12.01 11.06 9.35
N ASN A 99 11.67 11.17 8.07
CA ASN A 99 12.34 10.47 7.00
C ASN A 99 13.41 11.43 6.46
N PRO A 100 14.71 11.21 6.74
CA PRO A 100 15.75 12.20 6.46
C PRO A 100 15.79 12.62 4.99
N PRO A 101 16.38 13.79 4.66
CA PRO A 101 16.59 14.20 3.28
C PRO A 101 17.31 13.10 2.49
N HIS A 102 16.69 12.62 1.42
CA HIS A 102 17.22 11.58 0.55
C HIS A 102 16.71 11.78 -0.89
N GLU A 103 17.24 10.99 -1.82
CA GLU A 103 16.84 11.01 -3.23
C GLU A 103 16.61 9.59 -3.76
N HIS A 104 15.77 9.51 -4.79
CA HIS A 104 15.57 8.31 -5.58
C HIS A 104 16.16 8.53 -6.98
N PRO A 105 17.42 8.12 -7.23
CA PRO A 105 18.17 8.55 -8.42
C PRO A 105 17.62 8.01 -9.75
N ARG A 106 16.60 7.14 -9.71
CA ARG A 106 16.01 6.48 -10.88
C ARG A 106 14.48 6.48 -10.89
N ALA A 107 13.83 7.21 -9.98
CA ALA A 107 12.37 7.21 -9.87
C ALA A 107 11.85 8.55 -9.33
N THR A 108 10.67 8.93 -9.79
CA THR A 108 9.85 9.96 -9.14
C THR A 108 8.95 9.29 -8.10
N GLU A 109 8.71 9.95 -6.98
CA GLU A 109 7.81 9.48 -5.92
C GLU A 109 6.53 10.31 -5.90
N ILE A 110 5.40 9.64 -5.65
CA ILE A 110 4.12 10.28 -5.34
C ILE A 110 3.74 9.80 -3.94
N LEU A 111 3.59 10.75 -3.02
CA LEU A 111 3.18 10.46 -1.65
C LEU A 111 1.65 10.55 -1.54
N CYS A 112 1.05 9.55 -0.91
CA CYS A 112 -0.36 9.56 -0.53
C CYS A 112 -0.44 9.32 0.97
N GLU A 113 -1.07 10.24 1.68
CA GLU A 113 -1.32 10.10 3.11
C GLU A 113 -2.59 9.26 3.33
N ASP A 114 -2.54 8.36 4.32
CA ASP A 114 -3.71 7.56 4.72
C ASP A 114 -4.67 8.42 5.57
N ILE A 115 -5.42 9.28 4.88
CA ILE A 115 -6.37 10.21 5.48
C ILE A 115 -7.35 9.53 6.46
N PRO A 116 -7.93 8.35 6.15
CA PRO A 116 -8.72 7.61 7.13
C PRO A 116 -8.00 7.38 8.46
N THR A 117 -6.75 6.92 8.44
CA THR A 117 -5.97 6.69 9.67
C THR A 117 -5.71 8.00 10.41
N VAL A 118 -5.29 9.05 9.70
CA VAL A 118 -5.01 10.37 10.29
C VAL A 118 -6.24 10.94 11.00
N LEU A 119 -7.42 10.77 10.42
CA LEU A 119 -8.63 11.42 10.89
C LEU A 119 -9.39 10.60 11.94
N PHE A 120 -9.48 9.28 11.76
CA PHE A 120 -10.23 8.40 12.65
C PHE A 120 -9.40 7.83 13.81
N ALA A 121 -8.06 7.86 13.73
CA ALA A 121 -7.15 7.44 14.82
C ALA A 121 -6.31 8.60 15.40
N ALA A 122 -6.68 9.86 15.11
CA ALA A 122 -5.98 11.04 15.60
C ALA A 122 -5.91 11.10 17.15
N THR A 123 -4.82 11.66 17.67
CA THR A 123 -4.65 11.97 19.10
C THR A 123 -4.26 13.44 19.26
N PRO A 124 -5.09 14.30 19.90
CA PRO A 124 -6.40 14.01 20.48
C PRO A 124 -7.45 13.63 19.43
N GLN A 125 -8.48 12.86 19.84
CA GLN A 125 -9.50 12.37 18.92
C GLN A 125 -10.30 13.50 18.28
N VAL A 126 -10.55 13.37 16.99
CA VAL A 126 -11.50 14.24 16.28
C VAL A 126 -12.91 13.94 16.78
N PRO A 127 -13.70 14.96 17.17
CA PRO A 127 -15.06 14.75 17.65
C PRO A 127 -15.95 14.06 16.61
N ASP A 128 -16.76 13.10 17.04
CA ASP A 128 -17.63 12.34 16.13
C ASP A 128 -18.65 13.21 15.39
N SER A 129 -19.04 14.33 16.00
CA SER A 129 -19.92 15.33 15.38
C SER A 129 -19.28 16.00 14.16
N VAL A 130 -17.95 16.14 14.15
CA VAL A 130 -17.19 16.65 13.01
C VAL A 130 -17.07 15.56 11.94
N LEU A 131 -16.74 14.33 12.33
CA LEU A 131 -16.60 13.19 11.40
C LEU A 131 -17.92 12.87 10.69
N SER A 132 -18.99 12.69 11.45
CA SER A 132 -20.34 12.41 10.93
C SER A 132 -20.82 13.50 9.97
N LYS A 133 -20.65 14.77 10.32
CA LYS A 133 -21.05 15.91 9.47
C LYS A 133 -20.19 16.04 8.22
N THR A 134 -18.88 15.79 8.33
CA THR A 134 -17.93 15.94 7.21
C THR A 134 -18.14 14.86 6.16
N PHE A 135 -18.29 13.61 6.59
CA PHE A 135 -18.50 12.47 5.68
C PHE A 135 -19.96 12.17 5.39
N GLN A 136 -20.89 12.90 6.03
CA GLN A 136 -22.34 12.69 5.91
C GLN A 136 -22.75 11.25 6.27
N ILE A 137 -22.18 10.74 7.37
CA ILE A 137 -22.42 9.39 7.90
C ILE A 137 -22.99 9.47 9.32
N SER A 138 -23.62 8.39 9.77
CA SER A 138 -24.13 8.28 11.14
C SER A 138 -23.03 8.09 12.17
N TYR A 139 -23.31 8.41 13.44
CA TYR A 139 -22.41 8.12 14.57
C TYR A 139 -22.06 6.62 14.66
N GLN A 140 -23.01 5.74 14.38
CA GLN A 140 -22.77 4.28 14.38
C GLN A 140 -21.77 3.86 13.30
N GLU A 141 -21.79 4.53 12.14
CA GLU A 141 -20.80 4.29 11.08
C GLU A 141 -19.43 4.87 11.44
N VAL A 142 -19.37 6.03 12.11
CA VAL A 142 -18.13 6.57 12.66
C VAL A 142 -17.50 5.59 13.65
N ASP A 143 -18.28 5.07 14.59
CA ASP A 143 -17.82 4.07 15.57
C ASP A 143 -17.34 2.79 14.89
N ALA A 144 -18.10 2.31 13.89
CA ALA A 144 -17.72 1.13 13.12
C ALA A 144 -16.40 1.33 12.35
N ILE A 145 -16.16 2.53 11.81
CA ILE A 145 -14.89 2.86 11.13
C ILE A 145 -13.75 2.95 12.14
N LYS A 146 -13.93 3.68 13.25
CA LYS A 146 -12.92 3.78 14.32
C LYS A 146 -12.52 2.40 14.84
N SER A 147 -13.48 1.50 15.04
CA SER A 147 -13.22 0.13 15.51
C SER A 147 -12.38 -0.72 14.55
N LYS A 148 -12.38 -0.40 13.25
CA LYS A 148 -11.60 -1.11 12.23
C LYS A 148 -10.22 -0.50 11.97
N ILE A 149 -10.03 0.77 12.32
CA ILE A 149 -8.77 1.50 12.09
C ILE A 149 -7.91 1.53 13.35
N ALA A 150 -8.51 1.54 14.54
CA ALA A 150 -7.79 1.55 15.82
C ALA A 150 -7.25 0.17 16.27
N GLY A 151 -7.33 -0.85 15.41
CA GLY A 151 -6.90 -2.23 15.68
C GLY A 151 -5.50 -2.53 15.22
#